data_AF-A0A7H8HQK1-F1
#
_entry.id   AF-A0A7H8HQK1-F1
#
_cell.length_a   1.000
_cell.length_b   1.000
_cell.length_c   1.000
_cell.angle_alpha   90.00
_cell.angle_beta   90.00
_cell.angle_gamma   90.00
#
_symmetry.space_group_name_H-M   'P 1'
#
loop_
_entity.id
_entity.type
_entity.pdbx_description
1 polymer ?
#
loop_
_entity_poly.entity_id
_entity_poly.type
_entity_poly.pdbx_seq_one_letter_code
_entity_poly.pdbx_strand_id
1 'polypeptide(L)'
;MEALSASAPFAEAFDLAIRRHGLSLEALQRRMAMRGAQVSLATLSYWRRGRRHPEGHRSLHAVAVAESCLGLPADALTSLVTRPRERRAQPWPSGVSLASALGSEPTELAACDGIDLDGNARLALVSVHQRATLGADRTERSVRTELVVTSRADGVDRWVSFFRPQTGGGHQPVLRSTHCCRPGRVRRDAASELVACELRFDYPLRTGETYVFDFEFAYDGEPPETNYLQFGVRAPARQIVLQACFDPAAVPVRCYRYSGEGDSRPELPVGPSGTSHIAVLDARPGVYGICWEWD
;
A
#
# COMPACT_ATOMS: atom_id res chain seq x y z
N MET A 1 10.85 -9.32 33.83
CA MET A 1 10.51 -9.49 32.41
C MET A 1 10.87 -8.18 31.72
N GLU A 2 12.14 -8.04 31.35
CA GLU A 2 12.73 -6.79 30.88
C GLU A 2 12.13 -6.36 29.54
N ALA A 3 11.70 -5.11 29.47
CA ALA A 3 11.26 -4.49 28.23
C ALA A 3 12.45 -4.45 27.25
N LEU A 4 12.29 -5.10 26.09
CA LEU A 4 13.19 -4.97 24.96
C LEU A 4 13.25 -3.49 24.56
N SER A 5 14.26 -2.78 25.05
CA SER A 5 14.50 -1.38 24.71
C SER A 5 14.82 -1.29 23.21
N ALA A 6 14.16 -0.38 22.50
CA ALA A 6 14.43 -0.09 21.08
C ALA A 6 15.92 0.25 20.80
N SER A 7 16.71 0.52 21.84
CA SER A 7 18.17 0.70 21.74
C SER A 7 18.96 -0.58 21.49
N ALA A 8 18.43 -1.77 21.83
CA ALA A 8 19.14 -3.03 21.61
C ALA A 8 19.24 -3.41 20.12
N PRO A 9 18.16 -3.36 19.31
CA PRO A 9 18.22 -3.68 17.88
C PRO A 9 19.21 -2.82 17.08
N PHE A 10 19.25 -1.50 17.34
CA PHE A 10 20.18 -0.60 16.64
C PHE A 10 21.64 -0.87 17.02
N ALA A 11 21.94 -1.02 18.32
CA ALA A 11 23.31 -1.22 18.79
C ALA A 11 23.91 -2.53 18.26
N GLU A 12 23.11 -3.60 18.26
CA GLU A 12 23.49 -4.91 17.71
C GLU A 12 23.76 -4.84 16.21
N ALA A 13 22.85 -4.26 15.44
CA ALA A 13 23.02 -4.11 13.99
C ALA A 13 24.23 -3.23 13.63
N PHE A 14 24.46 -2.16 14.39
CA PHE A 14 25.59 -1.25 14.18
C PHE A 14 26.93 -1.93 14.51
N ASP A 15 27.02 -2.68 15.62
CA ASP A 15 28.22 -3.46 15.96
C ASP A 15 28.51 -4.54 14.92
N LEU A 16 27.47 -5.26 14.47
CA LEU A 16 27.59 -6.30 13.45
C LEU A 16 28.12 -5.73 12.13
N ALA A 17 27.59 -4.60 11.67
CA ALA A 17 28.04 -3.94 10.45
C ALA A 17 29.51 -3.51 10.54
N ILE A 18 29.93 -2.93 11.66
CA ILE A 18 31.32 -2.53 11.87
C ILE A 18 32.27 -3.74 11.80
N ARG A 19 31.91 -4.84 12.46
CA ARG A 19 32.72 -6.08 12.46
C ARG A 19 32.79 -6.70 11.07
N ARG A 20 31.67 -6.80 10.36
CA ARG A 20 31.58 -7.39 9.01
C ARG A 20 32.45 -6.64 8.00
N HIS A 21 32.51 -5.31 8.10
CA HIS A 21 33.28 -4.46 7.20
C HIS A 21 34.72 -4.20 7.68
N GLY A 22 35.13 -4.79 8.81
CA GLY A 22 36.49 -4.71 9.33
C GLY A 22 36.96 -3.29 9.66
N LEU A 23 36.04 -2.37 9.98
CA LEU A 23 36.39 -0.98 10.26
C LEU A 23 36.64 -0.75 11.75
N SER A 24 37.71 -0.02 12.08
CA SER A 24 37.81 0.60 13.40
C SER A 24 36.85 1.78 13.51
N LEU A 25 36.44 2.14 14.74
CA LEU A 25 35.60 3.33 14.96
C LEU A 25 36.27 4.61 14.46
N GLU A 26 37.60 4.70 14.53
CA GLU A 26 38.38 5.83 14.02
C GLU A 26 38.37 5.88 12.49
N ALA A 27 38.45 4.72 11.83
CA ALA A 27 38.32 4.63 10.37
C ALA A 27 36.92 5.03 9.92
N LEU A 28 35.88 4.58 10.61
CA LEU A 28 34.49 4.97 10.36
C LEU A 28 34.30 6.49 10.57
N GLN A 29 34.77 7.03 11.69
CA GLN A 29 34.71 8.47 11.99
C GLN A 29 35.35 9.32 10.89
N ARG A 30 36.55 8.96 10.43
CA ARG A 30 37.23 9.66 9.33
C ARG A 30 36.44 9.61 8.03
N ARG A 31 35.86 8.45 7.68
CA ARG A 31 35.02 8.28 6.49
C ARG A 31 33.73 9.10 6.55
N MET A 32 33.13 9.20 7.73
CA MET A 32 31.94 10.02 7.97
C MET A 32 32.26 11.51 7.87
N ALA A 33 33.40 11.94 8.42
CA ALA A 33 33.87 13.33 8.33
C ALA A 33 34.10 13.78 6.87
N MET A 34 34.70 12.91 6.04
CA MET A 34 34.85 13.18 4.60
C MET A 34 33.52 13.31 3.84
N ARG A 35 32.43 12.74 4.39
CA ARG A 35 31.07 12.81 3.83
C ARG A 35 30.19 13.84 4.55
N GLY A 36 30.80 14.78 5.28
CA GLY A 36 30.07 15.90 5.91
C GLY A 36 29.36 15.57 7.23
N ALA A 37 29.55 14.37 7.80
CA ALA A 37 29.00 14.02 9.11
C ALA A 37 30.09 14.05 10.20
N GLN A 38 30.09 15.11 11.01
CA GLN A 38 31.00 15.24 12.16
C GLN A 38 30.40 14.55 13.39
N VAL A 39 30.99 13.42 13.79
CA VAL A 39 30.59 12.65 14.99
C VAL A 39 31.82 12.33 15.82
N SER A 40 31.73 12.45 17.15
CA SER A 40 32.84 12.11 18.03
C SER A 40 33.05 10.58 18.15
N LEU A 41 34.28 10.14 18.39
CA LEU A 41 34.60 8.72 18.65
C LEU A 41 33.82 8.18 19.86
N ALA A 42 33.63 9.02 20.89
CA ALA A 42 32.84 8.68 22.08
C ALA A 42 31.36 8.42 21.72
N THR A 43 30.78 9.24 20.83
CA THR A 43 29.40 9.05 20.36
C THR A 43 29.24 7.72 19.62
N LEU A 44 30.16 7.39 18.70
CA LEU A 44 30.13 6.12 17.97
C LEU A 44 30.31 4.91 18.91
N SER A 45 31.18 5.04 19.92
CA SER A 45 31.38 4.01 20.95
C SER A 45 30.12 3.81 21.80
N TYR A 46 29.41 4.88 22.16
CA TYR A 46 28.15 4.79 22.89
C TYR A 46 27.02 4.20 22.06
N TRP A 47 26.94 4.49 20.76
CA TRP A 47 26.00 3.87 19.83
C TRP A 47 26.22 2.36 19.71
N ARG A 48 27.48 1.97 19.49
CA ARG A 48 27.89 0.55 19.37
C ARG A 48 27.60 -0.27 20.62
N ARG A 49 27.68 0.33 21.81
CA ARG A 49 27.42 -0.34 23.10
C ARG A 49 25.98 -0.19 23.59
N GLY A 50 25.09 0.45 22.81
CA GLY A 50 23.71 0.72 23.21
C GLY A 50 23.58 1.65 24.42
N ARG A 51 24.63 2.40 24.78
CA ARG A 51 24.62 3.34 25.92
C ARG A 51 24.00 4.68 25.58
N ARG A 52 23.94 5.02 24.29
CA ARG A 52 23.25 6.20 23.79
C ARG A 52 22.52 5.82 22.52
N HIS A 53 21.27 6.19 22.44
CA HIS A 53 20.49 6.06 21.23
C HIS A 53 20.71 7.30 20.34
N PRO A 54 20.84 7.18 19.00
CA PRO A 54 20.92 8.35 18.13
C PRO A 54 19.58 9.09 18.11
N GLU A 55 19.58 10.38 18.44
CA GLU A 55 18.35 11.17 18.55
C GLU A 55 18.53 12.54 17.87
N GLY A 56 17.49 12.98 17.17
CA GLY A 56 17.49 14.27 16.45
C GLY A 56 18.06 14.21 15.02
N HIS A 57 17.80 15.28 14.26
CA HIS A 57 18.07 15.34 12.82
C HIS A 57 19.56 15.15 12.47
N ARG A 58 20.47 15.77 13.24
CA ARG A 58 21.92 15.65 13.02
C ARG A 58 22.42 14.22 13.26
N SER A 59 21.89 13.52 14.26
CA SER A 59 22.28 12.13 14.54
C SER A 59 21.71 11.15 13.51
N LEU A 60 20.49 11.38 13.02
CA LEU A 60 19.91 10.57 11.94
C LEU A 60 20.69 10.73 10.62
N HIS A 61 21.04 11.97 10.25
CA HIS A 61 21.92 12.22 9.12
C HIS A 61 23.26 11.50 9.28
N ALA A 62 23.85 11.53 10.48
CA ALA A 62 25.08 10.81 10.75
C ALA A 62 24.92 9.27 10.64
N VAL A 63 23.77 8.71 11.02
CA VAL A 63 23.49 7.27 10.87
C VAL A 63 23.39 6.89 9.38
N ALA A 64 22.68 7.68 8.57
CA ALA A 64 22.61 7.46 7.11
C ALA A 64 23.99 7.54 6.43
N VAL A 65 24.84 8.48 6.86
CA VAL A 65 26.23 8.56 6.39
C VAL A 65 27.05 7.35 6.84
N ALA A 66 26.80 6.82 8.04
CA ALA A 66 27.46 5.61 8.53
C ALA A 66 27.08 4.36 7.71
N GLU A 67 25.80 4.20 7.32
CA GLU A 67 25.35 3.14 6.40
C GLU A 67 26.15 3.16 5.10
N SER A 68 26.28 4.34 4.50
CA SER A 68 27.07 4.54 3.27
C SER A 68 28.55 4.21 3.47
N CYS A 69 29.14 4.56 4.61
CA CYS A 69 30.54 4.26 4.93
C CYS A 69 30.79 2.76 5.19
N LEU A 70 29.77 2.07 5.67
CA LEU A 70 29.74 0.64 5.94
C LEU A 70 29.25 -0.17 4.74
N GLY A 71 28.85 0.45 3.63
CA GLY A 71 28.35 -0.28 2.45
C GLY A 71 27.03 -1.01 2.69
N LEU A 72 26.21 -0.54 3.62
CA LEU A 72 24.87 -1.05 3.88
C LEU A 72 23.87 -0.47 2.88
N PRO A 73 22.74 -1.16 2.60
CA PRO A 73 21.60 -0.54 1.94
C PRO A 73 21.16 0.73 2.68
N ALA A 74 20.62 1.69 1.94
CA ALA A 74 19.99 2.86 2.54
C ALA A 74 18.89 2.43 3.53
N ASP A 75 18.78 3.15 4.65
CA ASP A 75 17.81 2.95 5.72
C ASP A 75 17.96 1.67 6.58
N ALA A 76 19.01 0.87 6.37
CA ALA A 76 19.25 -0.38 7.11
C ALA A 76 19.43 -0.19 8.63
N LEU A 77 20.06 0.91 9.06
CA LEU A 77 20.24 1.30 10.46
C LEU A 77 19.30 2.45 10.86
N THR A 78 19.00 3.36 9.93
CA THR A 78 18.15 4.54 10.15
C THR A 78 16.72 4.15 10.53
N SER A 79 16.21 3.05 9.96
CA SER A 79 14.92 2.45 10.33
C SER A 79 14.90 1.86 11.75
N LEU A 80 16.05 1.45 12.29
CA LEU A 80 16.16 0.92 13.66
C LEU A 80 16.26 2.04 14.71
N VAL A 81 16.82 3.19 14.31
CA VAL A 81 16.88 4.41 15.14
C VAL A 81 15.53 5.11 15.18
N THR A 82 14.82 5.09 14.06
CA THR A 82 13.55 5.77 13.95
C THR A 82 12.45 4.75 14.26
N ARG A 83 11.82 4.81 15.47
CA ARG A 83 10.48 4.18 15.66
C ARG A 83 9.67 4.48 14.40
N PRO A 84 9.02 3.50 13.73
CA PRO A 84 8.49 3.67 12.37
C PRO A 84 7.85 5.04 12.29
N ARG A 85 8.58 6.00 11.70
CA ARG A 85 8.08 7.36 11.66
C ARG A 85 6.92 7.22 10.72
N GLU A 86 5.71 7.33 11.27
CA GLU A 86 4.60 7.91 10.54
C GLU A 86 5.19 9.14 9.89
N ARG A 87 5.54 8.99 8.63
CA ARG A 87 6.23 9.97 7.83
C ARG A 87 5.30 11.17 7.90
N ARG A 88 5.70 12.18 8.71
CA ARG A 88 4.96 13.43 8.90
C ARG A 88 4.48 13.82 7.51
N ALA A 89 3.17 13.79 7.32
CA ALA A 89 2.56 14.11 6.05
C ALA A 89 3.05 15.51 5.69
N GLN A 90 4.00 15.59 4.75
CA GLN A 90 3.97 16.73 3.86
C GLN A 90 2.55 16.74 3.28
N PRO A 91 1.86 17.89 3.21
CA PRO A 91 0.64 17.98 2.44
C PRO A 91 0.93 17.38 1.07
N TRP A 92 0.37 16.20 0.81
CA TRP A 92 0.55 15.54 -0.47
C TRP A 92 -0.10 16.46 -1.50
N PRO A 93 0.53 16.70 -2.66
CA PRO A 93 -0.20 17.35 -3.73
C PRO A 93 -1.47 16.53 -3.93
N SER A 94 -2.61 17.19 -3.89
CA SER A 94 -3.89 16.66 -4.33
C SER A 94 -3.75 16.25 -5.81
N GLY A 95 -3.19 15.06 -6.06
CA GLY A 95 -2.70 14.68 -7.40
C GLY A 95 -3.65 13.76 -8.15
N VAL A 96 -4.35 12.86 -7.43
CA VAL A 96 -5.29 11.93 -8.06
C VAL A 96 -6.68 12.20 -7.49
N SER A 97 -7.52 12.84 -8.31
CA SER A 97 -8.94 13.00 -7.98
C SER A 97 -9.60 11.63 -7.89
N LEU A 98 -10.65 11.50 -7.08
CA LEU A 98 -11.45 10.26 -7.04
C LEU A 98 -11.93 9.87 -8.45
N ALA A 99 -12.29 10.88 -9.25
CA ALA A 99 -12.68 10.71 -10.64
C ALA A 99 -11.55 10.10 -11.48
N SER A 100 -10.33 10.65 -11.40
CA SER A 100 -9.15 10.11 -12.09
C SER A 100 -8.80 8.68 -11.64
N ALA A 101 -8.91 8.38 -10.34
CA ALA A 101 -8.65 7.03 -9.81
C ALA A 101 -9.65 5.98 -10.30
N LEU A 102 -10.87 6.40 -10.64
CA LEU A 102 -11.97 5.55 -11.09
C LEU A 102 -12.19 5.60 -12.61
N GLY A 103 -11.36 6.34 -13.36
CA GLY A 103 -11.61 6.63 -14.78
C GLY A 103 -12.99 7.26 -15.02
N SER A 104 -13.44 8.08 -14.08
CA SER A 104 -14.77 8.72 -14.06
C SER A 104 -14.70 10.19 -14.38
N GLU A 105 -15.79 10.74 -14.92
CA GLU A 105 -15.99 12.19 -14.97
C GLU A 105 -16.45 12.73 -13.60
N PRO A 106 -16.08 13.97 -13.21
CA PRO A 106 -16.50 14.56 -11.94
C PRO A 106 -18.02 14.59 -11.73
N THR A 107 -18.81 14.63 -12.81
CA THR A 107 -20.28 14.60 -12.79
C THR A 107 -20.84 13.26 -12.33
N GLU A 108 -20.15 12.15 -12.57
CA GLU A 108 -20.57 10.80 -12.14
C GLU A 108 -20.50 10.65 -10.61
N LEU A 109 -19.63 11.42 -9.95
CA LEU A 109 -19.54 11.46 -8.49
C LEU A 109 -20.74 12.12 -7.83
N ALA A 110 -21.56 12.90 -8.55
CA ALA A 110 -22.80 13.47 -8.01
C ALA A 110 -23.81 12.38 -7.62
N ALA A 111 -23.78 11.22 -8.28
CA ALA A 111 -24.60 10.08 -7.90
C ALA A 111 -24.23 9.49 -6.52
N CYS A 112 -23.06 9.86 -5.98
CA CYS A 112 -22.60 9.45 -4.65
C CYS A 112 -23.10 10.38 -3.52
N ASP A 113 -24.11 11.21 -3.79
CA ASP A 113 -24.65 12.16 -2.81
C ASP A 113 -24.95 11.53 -1.44
N GLY A 114 -24.39 12.17 -0.41
CA GLY A 114 -24.51 11.77 0.99
C GLY A 114 -23.61 10.60 1.39
N ILE A 115 -22.63 10.20 0.59
CA ILE A 115 -21.48 9.39 1.01
C ILE A 115 -20.33 10.33 1.36
N ASP A 116 -19.68 10.10 2.51
CA ASP A 116 -18.46 10.84 2.89
C ASP A 116 -17.27 10.38 2.03
N LEU A 117 -17.11 11.01 0.87
CA LEU A 117 -16.06 10.68 -0.10
C LEU A 117 -14.66 10.91 0.48
N ASP A 118 -14.50 11.80 1.46
CA ASP A 118 -13.20 12.08 2.08
C ASP A 118 -12.96 11.26 3.35
N GLY A 119 -13.94 10.45 3.76
CA GLY A 119 -13.90 9.67 4.99
C GLY A 119 -12.70 8.75 5.10
N ASN A 120 -12.32 8.13 3.99
CA ASN A 120 -11.15 7.24 3.94
C ASN A 120 -9.82 7.97 4.22
N ALA A 121 -9.74 9.29 4.08
CA ALA A 121 -8.52 10.05 4.40
C ALA A 121 -8.19 10.02 5.90
N ARG A 122 -9.17 9.71 6.76
CA ARG A 122 -8.98 9.47 8.20
C ARG A 122 -8.41 8.09 8.50
N LEU A 123 -8.17 7.26 7.50
CA LEU A 123 -7.58 5.94 7.61
C LEU A 123 -6.20 5.92 6.92
N ALA A 124 -5.22 5.31 7.56
CA ALA A 124 -3.94 4.95 6.94
C ALA A 124 -4.07 3.54 6.37
N LEU A 125 -3.79 3.37 5.08
CA LEU A 125 -3.86 2.07 4.43
C LEU A 125 -2.58 1.28 4.71
N VAL A 126 -2.69 0.21 5.51
CA VAL A 126 -1.55 -0.65 5.84
C VAL A 126 -1.36 -1.68 4.74
N SER A 127 -2.42 -2.40 4.38
CA SER A 127 -2.37 -3.42 3.33
C SER A 127 -3.67 -3.42 2.54
N VAL A 128 -3.55 -3.64 1.23
CA VAL A 128 -4.65 -4.04 0.36
C VAL A 128 -4.22 -5.32 -0.33
N HIS A 129 -5.10 -6.31 -0.30
CA HIS A 129 -5.00 -7.48 -1.16
C HIS A 129 -6.30 -7.60 -1.95
N GLN A 130 -6.21 -7.40 -3.25
CA GLN A 130 -7.32 -7.56 -4.16
C GLN A 130 -7.08 -8.76 -5.07
N ARG A 131 -8.08 -9.64 -5.16
CA ARG A 131 -8.09 -10.81 -6.02
C ARG A 131 -9.28 -10.74 -6.97
N ALA A 132 -9.02 -10.73 -8.26
CA ALA A 132 -10.04 -10.92 -9.29
C ALA A 132 -10.05 -12.38 -9.74
N THR A 133 -11.24 -12.96 -9.89
CA THR A 133 -11.46 -14.30 -10.44
C THR A 133 -12.11 -14.17 -11.81
N LEU A 134 -11.46 -14.76 -12.82
CA LEU A 134 -11.87 -14.68 -14.22
C LEU A 134 -12.41 -16.04 -14.67
N GLY A 135 -13.50 -16.04 -15.43
CA GLY A 135 -14.13 -17.26 -15.95
C GLY A 135 -13.56 -17.74 -17.28
N ALA A 136 -13.92 -18.96 -17.68
CA ALA A 136 -13.57 -19.54 -18.98
C ALA A 136 -14.07 -18.74 -20.21
N ASP A 137 -15.06 -17.87 -20.02
CA ASP A 137 -15.59 -16.93 -21.00
C ASP A 137 -14.90 -15.55 -20.93
N ARG A 138 -13.74 -15.45 -20.28
CA ARG A 138 -12.96 -14.19 -20.13
C ARG A 138 -13.67 -13.11 -19.29
N THR A 139 -14.75 -13.47 -18.58
CA THR A 139 -15.53 -12.52 -17.75
C THR A 139 -15.05 -12.41 -16.31
N GLU A 140 -15.26 -11.25 -15.68
CA GLU A 140 -14.97 -11.00 -14.27
C GLU A 140 -16.04 -11.63 -13.36
N ARG A 141 -15.73 -12.76 -12.73
CA ARG A 141 -16.70 -13.45 -11.86
C ARG A 141 -16.86 -12.76 -10.51
N SER A 142 -15.74 -12.37 -9.91
CA SER A 142 -15.75 -11.61 -8.67
C SER A 142 -14.43 -10.89 -8.43
N VAL A 143 -14.49 -9.86 -7.57
CA VAL A 143 -13.35 -9.12 -7.07
C VAL A 143 -13.44 -9.05 -5.55
N ARG A 144 -12.61 -9.83 -4.87
CA ARG A 144 -12.47 -9.81 -3.41
C ARG A 144 -11.37 -8.85 -2.99
N THR A 145 -11.67 -7.98 -2.05
CA THR A 145 -10.72 -7.02 -1.49
C THR A 145 -10.64 -7.19 0.02
N GLU A 146 -9.44 -7.48 0.52
CA GLU A 146 -9.10 -7.50 1.95
C GLU A 146 -8.25 -6.27 2.26
N LEU A 147 -8.58 -5.57 3.34
CA LEU A 147 -7.87 -4.37 3.77
C LEU A 147 -7.45 -4.47 5.24
N VAL A 148 -6.26 -3.93 5.50
CA VAL A 148 -5.81 -3.57 6.84
C VAL A 148 -5.63 -2.07 6.87
N VAL A 149 -6.34 -1.41 7.79
CA VAL A 149 -6.28 0.04 7.97
C VAL A 149 -5.89 0.38 9.40
N THR A 150 -5.27 1.54 9.61
CA THR A 150 -5.04 2.13 10.93
C THR A 150 -5.76 3.46 11.01
N SER A 151 -6.51 3.70 12.09
CA SER A 151 -7.23 4.95 12.26
C SER A 151 -6.30 6.12 12.55
N ARG A 152 -6.51 7.26 11.89
CA ARG A 152 -5.79 8.53 12.13
C ARG A 152 -6.58 9.49 13.02
N ALA A 153 -7.82 9.16 13.32
CA ALA A 153 -8.73 9.98 14.12
C ALA A 153 -9.66 9.09 14.95
N ASP A 154 -10.19 9.62 16.04
CA ASP A 154 -11.19 8.92 16.84
C ASP A 154 -12.55 8.92 16.12
N GLY A 155 -13.32 7.85 16.31
CA GLY A 155 -14.70 7.76 15.84
C GLY A 155 -14.86 7.30 14.39
N VAL A 156 -13.80 6.89 13.70
CA VAL A 156 -13.91 6.35 12.33
C VAL A 156 -14.60 5.00 12.39
N ASP A 157 -15.77 4.88 11.76
CA ASP A 157 -16.63 3.70 11.86
C ASP A 157 -16.90 3.01 10.52
N ARG A 158 -16.27 3.45 9.43
CA ARG A 158 -16.51 2.91 8.08
C ARG A 158 -15.36 3.14 7.10
N TRP A 159 -15.37 2.33 6.05
CA TRP A 159 -14.64 2.52 4.80
C TRP A 159 -15.64 2.74 3.65
N VAL A 160 -15.31 3.59 2.68
CA VAL A 160 -16.09 3.74 1.45
C VAL A 160 -15.36 3.04 0.30
N SER A 161 -15.99 2.04 -0.30
CA SER A 161 -15.49 1.35 -1.48
C SER A 161 -16.20 1.84 -2.75
N PHE A 162 -15.44 2.00 -3.83
CA PHE A 162 -15.95 2.32 -5.15
C PHE A 162 -15.64 1.17 -6.08
N PHE A 163 -16.62 0.78 -6.88
CA PHE A 163 -16.51 -0.34 -7.81
C PHE A 163 -17.18 0.02 -9.12
N ARG A 164 -16.51 -0.24 -10.24
CA ARG A 164 -17.04 0.00 -11.58
C ARG A 164 -16.72 -1.21 -12.48
N PRO A 165 -17.72 -1.80 -13.14
CA PRO A 165 -17.54 -2.82 -14.16
C PRO A 165 -16.75 -2.28 -15.36
N GLN A 166 -16.07 -3.17 -16.07
CA GLN A 166 -14.96 -2.77 -16.93
C GLN A 166 -15.36 -2.39 -18.36
N THR A 167 -16.14 -3.25 -19.00
CA THR A 167 -16.44 -3.19 -20.43
C THR A 167 -17.89 -3.58 -20.63
N GLY A 168 -18.63 -2.79 -21.41
CA GLY A 168 -20.04 -3.05 -21.69
C GLY A 168 -20.97 -2.17 -20.85
N GLY A 169 -22.26 -2.46 -20.94
CA GLY A 169 -23.30 -1.78 -20.18
C GLY A 169 -24.46 -2.72 -19.91
N GLY A 170 -25.21 -2.47 -18.85
CA GLY A 170 -26.23 -3.37 -18.29
C GLY A 170 -25.70 -4.33 -17.22
N HIS A 171 -24.47 -4.19 -16.74
CA HIS A 171 -23.94 -5.04 -15.68
C HIS A 171 -24.58 -4.67 -14.34
N GLN A 172 -24.75 -5.69 -13.48
CA GLN A 172 -25.38 -5.53 -12.18
C GLN A 172 -24.41 -5.90 -11.06
N PRO A 173 -23.38 -5.07 -10.80
CA PRO A 173 -22.45 -5.31 -9.71
C PRO A 173 -23.18 -5.31 -8.37
N VAL A 174 -22.83 -6.27 -7.51
CA VAL A 174 -23.43 -6.47 -6.20
C VAL A 174 -22.38 -6.83 -5.18
N LEU A 175 -22.53 -6.32 -3.96
CA LEU A 175 -21.73 -6.74 -2.82
C LEU A 175 -22.20 -8.12 -2.39
N ARG A 176 -21.40 -9.15 -2.67
CA ARG A 176 -21.77 -10.56 -2.46
C ARG A 176 -21.42 -11.05 -1.06
N SER A 177 -20.27 -10.66 -0.54
CA SER A 177 -19.81 -11.07 0.79
C SER A 177 -19.09 -9.94 1.52
N THR A 178 -19.16 -9.98 2.84
CA THR A 178 -18.48 -9.05 3.76
C THR A 178 -18.05 -9.79 5.02
N HIS A 179 -16.84 -9.54 5.51
CA HIS A 179 -16.33 -10.08 6.76
C HIS A 179 -15.74 -8.96 7.61
N CYS A 180 -16.02 -8.99 8.92
CA CYS A 180 -15.66 -7.92 9.86
C CYS A 180 -16.11 -6.53 9.39
N CYS A 181 -17.19 -6.46 8.61
CA CYS A 181 -17.85 -5.21 8.23
C CYS A 181 -19.27 -5.52 7.76
N ARG A 182 -20.10 -4.49 7.68
CA ARG A 182 -21.49 -4.60 7.20
C ARG A 182 -21.78 -3.49 6.19
N PRO A 183 -22.55 -3.76 5.12
CA PRO A 183 -22.95 -2.72 4.18
C PRO A 183 -23.75 -1.62 4.89
N GLY A 184 -23.36 -0.37 4.66
CA GLY A 184 -24.09 0.83 5.05
C GLY A 184 -24.87 1.38 3.87
N ARG A 185 -24.71 2.67 3.60
CA ARG A 185 -25.30 3.30 2.41
C ARG A 185 -24.66 2.75 1.13
N VAL A 186 -25.50 2.37 0.17
CA VAL A 186 -25.10 2.03 -1.18
C VAL A 186 -25.69 3.06 -2.15
N ARG A 187 -24.86 3.54 -3.07
CA ARG A 187 -25.25 4.40 -4.18
C ARG A 187 -24.80 3.76 -5.48
N ARG A 188 -25.64 3.92 -6.50
CA ARG A 188 -25.44 3.37 -7.83
C ARG A 188 -25.72 4.47 -8.82
N ASP A 189 -24.78 4.70 -9.72
CA ASP A 189 -25.06 5.44 -10.93
C ASP A 189 -25.41 4.45 -12.03
N ALA A 190 -26.61 4.55 -12.61
CA ALA A 190 -27.06 3.60 -13.62
C ALA A 190 -26.36 3.81 -14.98
N ALA A 191 -25.89 5.02 -15.26
CA ALA A 191 -25.26 5.36 -16.54
C ALA A 191 -23.80 4.87 -16.60
N SER A 192 -23.03 5.08 -15.54
CA SER A 192 -21.61 4.67 -15.44
C SER A 192 -21.39 3.34 -14.70
N GLU A 193 -22.47 2.73 -14.20
CA GLU A 193 -22.47 1.52 -13.37
C GLU A 193 -21.60 1.61 -12.10
N LEU A 194 -21.23 2.83 -11.70
CA LEU A 194 -20.44 3.08 -10.52
C LEU A 194 -21.25 2.73 -9.28
N VAL A 195 -20.69 1.84 -8.46
CA VAL A 195 -21.19 1.53 -7.12
C VAL A 195 -20.30 2.17 -6.09
N ALA A 196 -20.89 2.98 -5.21
CA ALA A 196 -20.25 3.46 -4.00
C ALA A 196 -20.93 2.82 -2.79
N CYS A 197 -20.16 2.11 -1.97
CA CYS A 197 -20.67 1.35 -0.82
C CYS A 197 -19.92 1.75 0.45
N GLU A 198 -20.66 2.17 1.47
CA GLU A 198 -20.13 2.24 2.83
C GLU A 198 -20.02 0.82 3.40
N LEU A 199 -18.89 0.52 4.02
CA LEU A 199 -18.59 -0.70 4.75
C LEU A 199 -18.36 -0.30 6.20
N ARG A 200 -19.38 -0.49 7.03
CA ARG A 200 -19.36 -0.11 8.44
C ARG A 200 -18.60 -1.15 9.24
N PHE A 201 -17.68 -0.68 10.06
CA PHE A 201 -16.96 -1.49 11.03
C PHE A 201 -17.90 -1.91 12.17
N ASP A 202 -17.50 -2.92 12.93
CA ASP A 202 -18.29 -3.43 14.06
C ASP A 202 -18.36 -2.42 15.21
N TYR A 203 -17.38 -1.53 15.31
CA TYR A 203 -17.26 -0.48 16.30
C TYR A 203 -16.45 0.70 15.75
N PRO A 204 -16.65 1.92 16.28
CA PRO A 204 -15.83 3.07 15.93
C PRO A 204 -14.40 2.88 16.46
N LEU A 205 -13.42 3.18 15.61
CA LEU A 205 -11.99 3.06 15.92
C LEU A 205 -11.47 4.27 16.69
N ARG A 206 -10.51 4.05 17.56
CA ARG A 206 -9.66 5.08 18.17
C ARG A 206 -8.41 5.31 17.32
N THR A 207 -7.83 6.48 17.46
CA THR A 207 -6.57 6.85 16.79
C THR A 207 -5.48 5.82 17.11
N GLY A 208 -4.84 5.30 16.06
CA GLY A 208 -3.81 4.28 16.14
C GLY A 208 -4.32 2.83 16.13
N GLU A 209 -5.63 2.59 16.28
CA GLU A 209 -6.19 1.24 16.20
C GLU A 209 -6.15 0.71 14.77
N THR A 210 -5.87 -0.58 14.65
CA THR A 210 -5.91 -1.31 13.38
C THR A 210 -7.23 -2.06 13.23
N TYR A 211 -7.74 -2.10 12.01
CA TYR A 211 -8.93 -2.87 11.66
C TYR A 211 -8.69 -3.67 10.38
N VAL A 212 -9.18 -4.90 10.37
CA VAL A 212 -9.05 -5.85 9.26
C VAL A 212 -10.44 -6.24 8.82
N PHE A 213 -10.73 -6.12 7.54
CA PHE A 213 -12.02 -6.44 6.95
C PHE A 213 -11.85 -6.83 5.49
N ASP A 214 -12.79 -7.60 4.98
CA ASP A 214 -12.84 -7.93 3.56
C ASP A 214 -14.26 -7.91 3.02
N PHE A 215 -14.35 -7.71 1.71
CA PHE A 215 -15.60 -7.71 0.98
C PHE A 215 -15.38 -8.17 -0.46
N GLU A 216 -16.46 -8.58 -1.11
CA GLU A 216 -16.41 -9.09 -2.47
C GLU A 216 -17.53 -8.49 -3.31
N PHE A 217 -17.16 -7.96 -4.47
CA PHE A 217 -18.09 -7.63 -5.54
C PHE A 217 -18.22 -8.80 -6.51
N ALA A 218 -19.45 -9.06 -6.95
CA ALA A 218 -19.80 -10.00 -8.01
C ALA A 218 -20.96 -9.41 -8.82
N TYR A 219 -21.68 -10.21 -9.60
CA TYR A 219 -22.72 -9.74 -10.51
C TYR A 219 -24.02 -10.53 -10.34
N ASP A 220 -25.16 -9.82 -10.23
CA ASP A 220 -26.52 -10.39 -10.35
C ASP A 220 -26.99 -10.23 -11.82
N GLY A 221 -26.27 -10.84 -12.75
CA GLY A 221 -26.46 -10.66 -14.18
C GLY A 221 -25.25 -11.15 -14.97
N GLU A 222 -25.18 -10.80 -16.26
CA GLU A 222 -24.03 -11.13 -17.09
C GLU A 222 -22.81 -10.28 -16.66
N PRO A 223 -21.72 -10.91 -16.19
CA PRO A 223 -20.51 -10.19 -15.83
C PRO A 223 -19.79 -9.65 -17.06
N PRO A 224 -19.02 -8.55 -16.92
CA PRO A 224 -18.29 -7.97 -18.04
C PRO A 224 -17.11 -8.86 -18.43
N GLU A 225 -16.80 -8.90 -19.74
CA GLU A 225 -15.45 -9.26 -20.18
C GLU A 225 -14.44 -8.22 -19.66
N THR A 226 -13.27 -8.69 -19.26
CA THR A 226 -12.25 -7.86 -18.62
C THR A 226 -10.86 -8.19 -19.13
N ASN A 227 -10.03 -7.17 -19.25
CA ASN A 227 -8.63 -7.27 -19.61
C ASN A 227 -7.69 -6.53 -18.64
N TYR A 228 -8.20 -6.06 -17.50
CA TYR A 228 -7.38 -5.46 -16.45
C TYR A 228 -7.92 -5.69 -15.04
N LEU A 229 -7.09 -5.40 -14.05
CA LEU A 229 -7.47 -5.26 -12.64
C LEU A 229 -6.69 -4.06 -12.10
N GLN A 230 -7.37 -3.14 -11.42
CA GLN A 230 -6.72 -1.97 -10.86
C GLN A 230 -7.29 -1.56 -9.50
N PHE A 231 -6.45 -0.88 -8.73
CA PHE A 231 -6.80 -0.30 -7.45
C PHE A 231 -6.23 1.11 -7.33
N GLY A 232 -7.12 2.08 -7.08
CA GLY A 232 -6.78 3.48 -6.88
C GLY A 232 -6.59 3.80 -5.39
N VAL A 233 -5.51 4.50 -5.06
CA VAL A 233 -5.24 5.01 -3.71
C VAL A 233 -5.09 6.53 -3.72
N ARG A 234 -5.81 7.19 -2.80
CA ARG A 234 -5.75 8.66 -2.61
C ARG A 234 -4.79 9.08 -1.48
N ALA A 235 -4.31 8.12 -0.71
CA ALA A 235 -3.31 8.29 0.34
C ALA A 235 -2.25 7.19 0.22
N PRO A 236 -1.04 7.38 0.75
CA PRO A 236 -0.01 6.34 0.73
C PRO A 236 -0.49 5.04 1.37
N ALA A 237 -0.11 3.91 0.78
CA ALA A 237 -0.37 2.56 1.31
C ALA A 237 0.96 1.84 1.53
N ARG A 238 1.11 1.09 2.63
CA ARG A 238 2.37 0.34 2.87
C ARG A 238 2.52 -0.86 1.95
N GLN A 239 1.41 -1.51 1.60
CA GLN A 239 1.40 -2.65 0.70
C GLN A 239 0.12 -2.65 -0.15
N ILE A 240 0.27 -2.88 -1.46
CA ILE A 240 -0.81 -3.19 -2.39
C ILE A 240 -0.44 -4.47 -3.13
N VAL A 241 -1.30 -5.48 -3.06
CA VAL A 241 -1.19 -6.72 -3.83
C VAL A 241 -2.43 -6.85 -4.69
N LEU A 242 -2.24 -6.94 -6.01
CA LEU A 242 -3.30 -7.20 -6.97
C LEU A 242 -3.01 -8.54 -7.65
N GLN A 243 -3.99 -9.44 -7.65
CA GLN A 243 -3.87 -10.78 -8.18
C GLN A 243 -5.03 -11.09 -9.13
N ALA A 244 -4.71 -11.46 -10.37
CA ALA A 244 -5.68 -12.04 -11.30
C ALA A 244 -5.57 -13.57 -11.25
N CYS A 245 -6.72 -14.23 -11.12
CA CYS A 245 -6.88 -15.67 -11.13
C CYS A 245 -7.70 -16.08 -12.35
N PHE A 246 -7.02 -16.60 -13.37
CA PHE A 246 -7.59 -17.02 -14.64
C PHE A 246 -8.13 -18.45 -14.58
N ASP A 247 -9.23 -18.69 -15.27
CA ASP A 247 -9.72 -20.04 -15.52
C ASP A 247 -8.70 -20.82 -16.37
N PRO A 248 -8.41 -22.10 -16.08
CA PRO A 248 -7.49 -22.90 -16.88
C PRO A 248 -7.87 -23.02 -18.37
N ALA A 249 -9.15 -22.84 -18.72
CA ALA A 249 -9.63 -22.84 -20.10
C ALA A 249 -9.45 -21.48 -20.82
N ALA A 250 -9.13 -20.41 -20.08
CA ALA A 250 -8.94 -19.07 -20.61
C ALA A 250 -7.76 -18.37 -19.93
N VAL A 251 -6.54 -18.75 -20.34
CA VAL A 251 -5.29 -18.13 -19.86
C VAL A 251 -4.84 -17.07 -20.87
N PRO A 252 -4.51 -15.84 -20.45
CA PRO A 252 -4.07 -14.80 -21.38
C PRO A 252 -2.72 -15.12 -22.02
N VAL A 253 -2.50 -14.62 -23.24
CA VAL A 253 -1.23 -14.80 -23.95
C VAL A 253 -0.12 -13.98 -23.32
N ARG A 254 -0.46 -12.80 -22.77
CA ARG A 254 0.47 -11.88 -22.12
C ARG A 254 -0.21 -11.13 -20.99
N CYS A 255 0.54 -10.88 -19.93
CA CYS A 255 0.14 -10.03 -18.82
C CYS A 255 1.16 -8.91 -18.66
N TYR A 256 0.73 -7.74 -18.24
CA TYR A 256 1.59 -6.59 -18.03
C TYR A 256 1.23 -5.87 -16.74
N ARG A 257 2.23 -5.24 -16.14
CA ARG A 257 1.99 -4.27 -15.08
C ARG A 257 1.43 -3.00 -15.70
N TYR A 258 0.37 -2.49 -15.08
CA TYR A 258 -0.22 -1.20 -15.38
C TYR A 258 0.05 -0.22 -14.23
N SER A 259 0.58 0.95 -14.56
CA SER A 259 0.58 2.11 -13.67
C SER A 259 0.09 3.29 -14.50
N GLY A 260 -0.84 4.08 -13.97
CA GLY A 260 -1.45 5.21 -14.70
C GLY A 260 -0.47 6.29 -15.20
N GLU A 261 0.82 6.19 -14.84
CA GLU A 261 1.92 7.00 -15.34
C GLU A 261 3.02 6.09 -15.94
N GLY A 262 3.33 6.27 -17.23
CA GLY A 262 4.48 5.67 -17.91
C GLY A 262 4.17 4.82 -19.14
N ASP A 263 5.05 4.89 -20.15
CA ASP A 263 4.95 4.12 -21.41
C ASP A 263 5.45 2.67 -21.27
N SER A 264 6.24 2.38 -20.22
CA SER A 264 6.80 1.05 -19.99
C SER A 264 5.84 0.18 -19.18
N ARG A 265 5.33 -0.88 -19.82
CA ARG A 265 4.50 -1.91 -19.20
C ARG A 265 5.32 -3.21 -19.11
N PRO A 266 6.05 -3.46 -18.01
CA PRO A 266 6.83 -4.68 -17.90
C PRO A 266 5.89 -5.89 -17.92
N GLU A 267 6.23 -6.88 -18.74
CA GLU A 267 5.50 -8.13 -18.84
C GLU A 267 5.59 -8.90 -17.51
N LEU A 268 4.48 -9.54 -17.15
CA LEU A 268 4.31 -10.32 -15.95
C LEU A 268 4.11 -11.79 -16.31
N PRO A 269 4.74 -12.73 -15.58
CA PRO A 269 4.50 -14.14 -15.80
C PRO A 269 3.07 -14.50 -15.40
N VAL A 270 2.50 -15.47 -16.11
CA VAL A 270 1.33 -16.24 -15.66
C VAL A 270 1.84 -17.58 -15.16
N GLY A 271 1.67 -17.82 -13.86
CA GLY A 271 2.13 -19.07 -13.24
C GLY A 271 1.26 -20.28 -13.65
N PRO A 272 1.75 -21.51 -13.46
CA PRO A 272 0.99 -22.74 -13.74
C PRO A 272 -0.35 -22.86 -13.01
N SER A 273 -0.52 -22.11 -11.92
CA SER A 273 -1.78 -21.97 -11.18
C SER A 273 -2.82 -21.08 -11.89
N GLY A 274 -2.53 -20.57 -13.09
CA GLY A 274 -3.39 -19.63 -13.79
C GLY A 274 -3.43 -18.26 -13.13
N THR A 275 -2.33 -17.80 -12.52
CA THR A 275 -2.33 -16.54 -11.77
C THR A 275 -1.22 -15.60 -12.19
N SER A 276 -1.54 -14.30 -12.26
CA SER A 276 -0.56 -13.22 -12.36
C SER A 276 -0.81 -12.17 -11.27
N HIS A 277 0.23 -11.49 -10.81
CA HIS A 277 0.09 -10.53 -9.72
C HIS A 277 1.15 -9.43 -9.75
N ILE A 278 0.87 -8.35 -9.04
CA ILE A 278 1.86 -7.36 -8.63
C ILE A 278 1.82 -7.17 -7.12
N ALA A 279 2.99 -6.87 -6.55
CA ALA A 279 3.13 -6.36 -5.20
C ALA A 279 3.84 -5.00 -5.26
N VAL A 280 3.25 -3.99 -4.62
CA VAL A 280 3.79 -2.64 -4.51
C VAL A 280 3.95 -2.31 -3.04
N LEU A 281 5.19 -2.06 -2.63
CA LEU A 281 5.53 -1.62 -1.29
C LEU A 281 5.65 -0.09 -1.26
N ASP A 282 5.23 0.51 -0.15
CA ASP A 282 5.27 1.96 0.07
C ASP A 282 4.67 2.77 -1.10
N ALA A 283 3.52 2.31 -1.57
CA ALA A 283 2.76 2.91 -2.65
C ALA A 283 2.41 4.37 -2.35
N ARG A 284 2.57 5.22 -3.36
CA ARG A 284 2.16 6.62 -3.34
C ARG A 284 0.71 6.74 -3.82
N PRO A 285 0.03 7.88 -3.59
CA PRO A 285 -1.26 8.14 -4.24
C PRO A 285 -1.13 7.94 -5.76
N GLY A 286 -2.06 7.21 -6.36
CA GLY A 286 -1.91 6.68 -7.71
C GLY A 286 -2.88 5.54 -8.02
N VAL A 287 -2.88 5.12 -9.28
CA VAL A 287 -3.57 3.90 -9.75
C VAL A 287 -2.54 2.83 -10.04
N TYR A 288 -2.75 1.64 -9.47
CA TYR A 288 -1.92 0.46 -9.66
C TYR A 288 -2.76 -0.62 -10.31
N GLY A 289 -2.20 -1.38 -11.24
CA GLY A 289 -2.94 -2.43 -11.91
C GLY A 289 -2.09 -3.47 -12.62
N ILE A 290 -2.81 -4.43 -13.16
CA ILE A 290 -2.34 -5.42 -14.13
C ILE A 290 -3.30 -5.40 -15.29
N CYS A 291 -2.81 -5.56 -16.51
CA CYS A 291 -3.63 -5.76 -17.69
C CYS A 291 -3.13 -6.97 -18.47
N TRP A 292 -3.95 -7.51 -19.35
CA TRP A 292 -3.62 -8.71 -20.11
C TRP A 292 -4.22 -8.71 -21.50
N GLU A 293 -3.63 -9.50 -22.37
CA GLU A 293 -4.07 -9.74 -23.74
C GLU A 293 -4.59 -11.17 -23.83
N TRP A 294 -5.78 -11.33 -24.38
CA TRP A 294 -6.39 -12.65 -24.56
C TRP A 294 -5.93 -13.36 -25.84
N ASP A 295 -5.53 -12.58 -26.85
CA ASP A 295 -5.17 -13.02 -28.20
C ASP A 295 -3.89 -12.31 -28.68
#